data_AF-A0A4R0QN87-F1
#
_entry.id   AF-A0A4R0QN87-F1
#
_cell.length_a   1.000
_cell.length_b   1.000
_cell.length_c   1.000
_cell.angle_alpha   90.00
_cell.angle_beta   90.00
_cell.angle_gamma   90.00
#
_symmetry.space_group_name_H-M   'P 1'
#
loop_
_entity.id
_entity.type
_entity.pdbx_description
1 polymer ?
#
loop_
_entity_poly.entity_id
_entity_poly.type
_entity_poly.pdbx_seq_one_letter_code
_entity_poly.pdbx_strand_id
1 'polypeptide(L)' 'MLSTILSLYLQSLLIAILVVVVLSLIWFVRRAARGLDTSLEARHQVLYDLLLINLLTIPIVSFGILGILLMMRV' A
#
# COMPACT_ATOMS: atom_id res chain seq x y z
N MET A 1 18.98 16.63 11.98
CA MET A 1 18.99 15.15 12.17
C MET A 1 17.58 14.59 12.28
N LEU A 2 16.78 14.99 13.28
CA LEU A 2 15.38 14.54 13.41
C LEU A 2 14.53 14.90 12.18
N SER A 3 14.65 16.13 11.67
CA SER A 3 13.95 16.60 10.46
C SER A 3 14.28 15.79 9.21
N THR A 4 15.53 15.35 9.07
CA THR A 4 16.00 14.54 7.95
C THR A 4 15.42 13.13 8.01
N ILE A 5 15.42 12.51 9.19
CA ILE A 5 14.88 11.16 9.39
C ILE A 5 13.36 11.16 9.20
N LEU A 6 12.66 12.16 9.77
CA LEU A 6 11.22 12.32 9.59
C LEU A 6 10.86 12.55 8.11
N SER A 7 11.62 13.39 7.40
CA SER A 7 11.42 13.62 5.97
C SER A 7 11.59 12.34 5.15
N LEU A 8 12.62 11.53 5.44
CA LEU A 8 12.84 10.24 4.77
C LEU A 8 11.73 9.24 5.04
N TYR A 9 11.25 9.17 6.29
CA TYR A 9 10.13 8.32 6.66
C TYR A 9 8.83 8.73 5.96
N LEU A 10 8.52 10.03 5.92
CA LEU A 10 7.34 10.52 5.21
C LEU A 10 7.44 10.26 3.71
N GLN A 11 8.64 10.40 3.14
CA GLN A 11 8.89 10.07 1.73
C GLN A 11 8.70 8.58 1.46
N SER A 12 9.28 7.70 2.27
CA SER A 12 9.12 6.25 2.13
C SER A 12 7.66 5.83 2.30
N LEU A 13 6.94 6.47 3.22
CA LEU A 13 5.53 6.22 3.48
C LEU A 13 4.67 6.62 2.28
N LEU A 14 4.90 7.79 1.69
CA LEU A 14 4.17 8.23 0.49
C LEU A 14 4.42 7.28 -0.69
N ILE A 15 5.67 6.86 -0.90
CA ILE A 15 6.01 5.90 -1.96
C ILE A 15 5.32 4.56 -1.70
N ALA A 16 5.35 4.05 -0.45
CA ALA A 16 4.70 2.80 -0.09
C ALA A 16 3.18 2.85 -0.30
N ILE A 17 2.52 3.94 0.10
CA ILE A 17 1.09 4.15 -0.13
C ILE A 17 0.79 4.08 -1.62
N LEU A 18 1.52 4.83 -2.44
CA LEU A 18 1.30 4.84 -3.90
C LEU A 18 1.49 3.45 -4.51
N VAL A 19 2.57 2.75 -4.17
CA VAL A 19 2.86 1.42 -4.71
C VAL A 19 1.76 0.42 -4.31
N VAL A 20 1.43 0.36 -3.02
CA VAL A 20 0.46 -0.63 -2.51
C VAL A 20 -0.96 -0.31 -3.01
N VAL A 21 -1.37 0.96 -3.04
CA VAL A 21 -2.69 1.36 -3.56
C VAL A 21 -2.80 1.09 -5.05
N VAL A 22 -1.76 1.36 -5.85
CA VAL A 22 -1.79 1.08 -7.29
C VAL A 22 -1.87 -0.43 -7.55
N LEU A 23 -1.05 -1.23 -6.87
CA LEU A 23 -1.07 -2.69 -7.02
C LEU A 23 -2.42 -3.29 -6.60
N SER A 24 -2.96 -2.84 -5.46
CA SER A 24 -4.26 -3.29 -4.96
C SER A 24 -5.41 -2.86 -5.88
N LEU A 25 -5.36 -1.65 -6.43
CA LEU A 25 -6.34 -1.17 -7.40
C LEU A 25 -6.30 -1.97 -8.70
N ILE A 26 -5.11 -2.25 -9.24
CA ILE A 26 -4.96 -3.09 -10.44
C ILE A 26 -5.54 -4.49 -10.20
N TRP A 27 -5.24 -5.09 -9.05
CA TRP A 27 -5.78 -6.40 -8.68
C TRP A 27 -7.31 -6.36 -8.54
N PHE A 28 -7.85 -5.33 -7.88
CA PHE A 28 -9.27 -5.15 -7.68
C PHE A 28 -10.02 -4.95 -9.01
N VAL A 29 -9.53 -4.10 -9.90
CA VAL A 29 -10.12 -3.88 -11.23
C VAL A 29 -10.09 -5.17 -12.06
N ARG A 30 -8.97 -5.90 -12.04
CA ARG A 30 -8.84 -7.20 -12.72
C ARG A 30 -9.82 -8.25 -12.16
N ARG A 31 -10.06 -8.23 -10.85
CA ARG A 31 -11.02 -9.11 -10.20
C ARG A 31 -12.46 -8.73 -10.55
N ALA A 32 -12.81 -7.45 -10.48
CA ALA A 32 -14.12 -6.93 -10.83
C ALA A 32 -14.47 -7.25 -12.30
N ALA A 33 -13.50 -7.13 -13.22
CA ALA A 33 -13.66 -7.48 -14.62
C ALA A 33 -13.97 -8.97 -14.87
N ARG A 34 -13.65 -9.87 -13.93
CA ARG A 34 -13.98 -11.30 -14.00
C ARG A 34 -15.38 -11.63 -13.48
N GLY A 35 -16.13 -10.65 -12.98
CA GLY A 35 -17.54 -10.82 -12.60
C GLY A 35 -17.78 -11.77 -11.42
N LEU A 36 -16.77 -12.02 -10.58
CA LEU A 36 -16.81 -13.02 -9.52
C LEU A 36 -17.69 -12.60 -8.31
N ASP A 37 -18.03 -11.32 -8.18
CA ASP A 37 -18.66 -10.78 -6.99
C ASP A 37 -20.15 -10.41 -7.28
N THR A 38 -21.01 -11.44 -7.20
CA THR A 38 -22.44 -11.41 -7.58
C THR A 38 -23.35 -10.75 -6.53
N SER A 39 -22.91 -10.62 -5.26
CA SER A 39 -23.68 -9.99 -4.18
C SER A 39 -23.02 -8.71 -3.64
N LEU A 40 -23.84 -7.76 -3.13
CA LEU A 40 -23.37 -6.52 -2.52
C LEU A 40 -22.55 -6.76 -1.24
N GLU A 41 -22.86 -7.80 -0.47
CA GLU A 41 -22.12 -8.20 0.73
C GLU A 41 -20.70 -8.70 0.38
N ALA A 42 -20.58 -9.54 -0.65
CA ALA A 42 -19.28 -10.04 -1.10
C ALA A 42 -18.35 -8.91 -1.55
N ARG A 43 -18.90 -7.87 -2.20
CA ARG A 43 -18.13 -6.68 -2.61
C ARG A 43 -17.63 -5.87 -1.41
N HIS A 44 -18.46 -5.68 -0.39
CA HIS A 44 -18.04 -5.00 0.84
C HIS A 44 -16.96 -5.78 1.57
N GLN A 45 -17.12 -7.11 1.69
CA GLN A 45 -16.12 -7.95 2.34
C GLN A 45 -14.76 -7.86 1.62
N VAL A 46 -14.74 -7.98 0.28
CA VAL A 46 -13.51 -7.85 -0.51
C VAL A 46 -12.86 -6.47 -0.34
N LEU A 47 -13.64 -5.39 -0.27
CA LEU A 47 -13.11 -4.04 -0.01
C LEU A 47 -12.54 -3.90 1.40
N TYR A 48 -13.21 -4.42 2.42
CA TYR A 48 -12.70 -4.42 3.79
C TYR A 48 -11.41 -5.22 3.91
N ASP A 49 -11.34 -6.40 3.29
CA ASP A 49 -10.14 -7.22 3.27
C ASP A 49 -8.99 -6.49 2.55
N LEU A 50 -9.26 -5.83 1.42
CA LEU A 50 -8.28 -5.00 0.71
C LEU A 50 -7.78 -3.83 1.56
N LEU A 51 -8.67 -3.16 2.29
CA LEU A 51 -8.30 -2.09 3.21
C LEU A 51 -7.41 -2.60 4.34
N LEU A 52 -7.74 -3.76 4.93
CA LEU A 52 -6.93 -4.39 5.97
C LEU A 52 -5.55 -4.79 5.44
N ILE A 53 -5.48 -5.40 4.26
CA ILE A 53 -4.22 -5.73 3.60
C ILE A 53 -3.40 -4.46 3.38
N ASN A 54 -4.00 -3.40 2.85
CA ASN A 54 -3.29 -2.14 2.62
C ASN A 54 -2.79 -1.54 3.94
N LEU A 55 -3.63 -1.52 4.98
CA LEU A 55 -3.29 -0.98 6.30
C LEU A 55 -2.10 -1.72 6.94
N LEU A 56 -2.03 -3.05 6.79
CA LEU A 56 -0.96 -3.87 7.34
C LEU A 56 0.31 -3.85 6.47
N THR A 57 0.17 -3.78 5.15
CA THR A 57 1.29 -3.93 4.20
C THR A 57 2.04 -2.62 3.97
N ILE A 58 1.34 -1.48 3.92
CA ILE A 58 1.94 -0.14 3.75
C ILE A 58 3.08 0.13 4.74
N PRO A 59 2.93 -0.06 6.07
CA PRO A 59 4.01 0.20 7.01
C PRO A 59 5.23 -0.69 6.76
N ILE A 60 5.02 -1.98 6.44
CA ILE A 60 6.11 -2.92 6.15
C ILE A 60 6.89 -2.48 4.90
N VAL A 61 6.19 -2.15 3.82
CA VAL A 61 6.79 -1.66 2.57
C VAL A 61 7.50 -0.32 2.79
N SER A 62 6.91 0.58 3.58
CA SER A 62 7.52 1.86 3.95
C SER A 62 8.85 1.69 4.65
N PHE A 63 8.96 0.76 5.61
CA PHE A 63 10.24 0.48 6.28
C PHE A 63 11.29 -0.11 5.32
N GLY A 64 10.89 -0.97 4.38
CA GLY A 64 11.78 -1.46 3.33
C GLY A 64 12.32 -0.33 2.45
N ILE A 65 11.45 0.57 1.98
CA ILE A 65 11.83 1.73 1.17
C ILE A 65 12.70 2.69 1.98
N LEU A 66 12.39 2.92 3.26
CA LEU A 66 13.20 3.75 4.14
C LEU A 66 14.64 3.22 4.24
N GLY A 67 14.81 1.91 4.40
CA GLY A 67 16.13 1.28 4.41
C GLY A 67 16.91 1.52 3.13
N ILE A 68 16.27 1.39 1.97
CA ILE A 68 16.88 1.67 0.66
C ILE A 68 17.25 3.15 0.53
N LEU A 69 16.33 4.06 0.88
CA LEU A 69 16.57 5.51 0.82
C LEU A 69 17.71 5.93 1.76
N LEU A 70 17.82 5.33 2.93
CA LEU A 70 18.94 5.54 3.84
C LEU A 70 20.25 5.05 3.20
N MET A 71 20.28 3.83 2.64
CA MET A 71 21.47 3.30 1.98
C MET A 71 21.95 4.17 0.79
N MET A 72 21.03 4.76 0.03
CA MET A 72 21.37 5.65 -1.10
C MET A 72 21.82 7.05 -0.68
N ARG A 73 21.50 7.47 0.56
CA ARG A 73 21.78 8.82 1.07
C ARG A 73 22.96 8.87 2.05
N VAL A 74 23.43 7.69 2.49
CA VAL A 74 24.71 7.46 3.17
C VAL A 74 25.83 7.44 2.14
#